data_AF-A0A7J3MHX8-F1
#
_entry.id   AF-A0A7J3MHX8-F1
#
_cell.length_a   1.000
_cell.length_b   1.000
_cell.length_c   1.000
_cell.angle_alpha   90.00
_cell.angle_beta   90.00
_cell.angle_gamma   90.00
#
_symmetry.space_group_name_H-M   'P 1'
#
loop_
_entity.id
_entity.type
_entity.pdbx_description
1 polymer ?
#
loop_
_entity_poly.entity_id
_entity_poly.type
_entity_poly.pdbx_seq_one_letter_code
_entity_poly.pdbx_strand_id
1 'polypeptide(L)'
;DKNGNWAVIQQGMCPARKTARRYHWTSLSLKSFVIDPHEIIGDVRLPIVLNMASSESINAQKVSLDLVKDGIESLKKDYSKLMRLAKRLAPLDKFLTNTPDNISLPGELRIKLIPMRLNWEALNKAYEIQPSSYEELVEIKGLGPGTIRALALIAELIYDAKVCWKDPIRYTFAHGGKDGVPYQVNVKRMEEVAEFLESIIEDLSIGKREKLEMLNRLSRLVPRDASKSV
;
A
#
# COMPACT_ATOMS: atom_id res chain seq x y z
N ASP A 1 -19.78 -6.14 16.28
CA ASP A 1 -20.39 -6.29 17.61
C ASP A 1 -21.88 -5.99 17.46
N LYS A 2 -22.62 -5.89 18.57
CA LYS A 2 -24.06 -5.54 18.53
C LYS A 2 -24.34 -4.11 18.02
N ASN A 3 -23.30 -3.27 17.93
CA ASN A 3 -23.36 -1.89 17.48
C ASN A 3 -22.96 -1.73 16.00
N GLY A 4 -22.74 -2.84 15.28
CA GLY A 4 -22.30 -2.82 13.88
C GLY A 4 -20.79 -2.60 13.69
N ASN A 5 -20.00 -2.54 14.76
CA ASN A 5 -18.55 -2.43 14.63
C ASN A 5 -17.94 -3.74 14.14
N TRP A 6 -16.99 -3.66 13.21
CA TRP A 6 -16.34 -4.85 12.67
C TRP A 6 -14.84 -4.62 12.53
N ALA A 7 -14.10 -5.71 12.59
CA ALA A 7 -12.69 -5.76 12.28
C ALA A 7 -12.45 -6.97 11.40
N VAL A 8 -11.74 -6.77 10.29
CA VAL A 8 -11.37 -7.83 9.35
C VAL A 8 -9.86 -7.82 9.22
N ILE A 9 -9.24 -8.98 9.47
CA ILE A 9 -7.81 -9.18 9.24
C ILE A 9 -7.67 -10.05 8.01
N GLN A 10 -7.21 -9.45 6.91
CA GLN A 10 -6.95 -10.17 5.67
C GLN A 10 -5.46 -10.48 5.55
N GLN A 11 -5.11 -11.68 5.08
CA GLN A 11 -3.73 -12.10 4.94
C GLN A 11 -3.33 -12.27 3.48
N GLY A 12 -2.37 -11.47 3.02
CA GLY A 12 -1.67 -11.67 1.76
C GLY A 12 -0.37 -12.44 1.97
N MET A 13 -0.09 -13.43 1.12
CA MET A 13 1.14 -14.22 1.19
C MET A 13 1.96 -14.08 -0.09
N CYS A 14 3.28 -14.03 0.02
CA CYS A 14 4.19 -14.10 -1.10
C CYS A 14 5.06 -15.37 -0.99
N PRO A 15 4.63 -16.53 -1.53
CA PRO A 15 5.35 -17.79 -1.37
C PRO A 15 6.82 -17.72 -1.83
N ALA A 16 7.09 -16.98 -2.90
CA ALA A 16 8.44 -16.83 -3.45
C ALA A 16 9.42 -16.14 -2.49
N ARG A 17 8.93 -15.22 -1.64
CA ARG A 17 9.73 -14.52 -0.63
C ARG A 17 9.50 -15.07 0.78
N LYS A 18 8.62 -16.07 0.92
CA LYS A 18 8.07 -16.62 2.16
C LYS A 18 7.38 -15.61 3.10
N THR A 19 7.38 -14.32 2.78
CA THR A 19 6.74 -13.28 3.59
C THR A 19 5.20 -13.29 3.57
N ALA A 20 4.61 -12.72 4.62
CA ALA A 20 3.18 -12.40 4.70
C ALA A 20 2.92 -10.94 5.07
N ARG A 21 1.77 -10.43 4.65
CA ARG A 21 1.22 -9.14 5.03
C ARG A 21 -0.18 -9.34 5.58
N ARG A 22 -0.49 -8.67 6.69
CA ARG A 22 -1.81 -8.63 7.31
C ARG A 22 -2.37 -7.23 7.14
N TYR A 23 -3.53 -7.16 6.50
CA TYR A 23 -4.29 -5.94 6.25
C TYR A 23 -5.40 -5.88 7.28
N HIS A 24 -5.33 -4.92 8.18
CA HIS A 24 -6.26 -4.73 9.28
C HIS A 24 -7.26 -3.66 8.87
N TRP A 25 -8.49 -4.09 8.69
CA TRP A 25 -9.63 -3.24 8.40
C TRP A 25 -10.46 -3.11 9.67
N THR A 26 -10.86 -1.90 10.03
CA THR A 26 -11.76 -1.68 11.17
C THR A 26 -12.77 -0.59 10.84
N SER A 27 -14.04 -0.86 11.14
CA SER A 27 -15.13 0.10 10.98
C SER A 27 -14.94 1.38 11.80
N LEU A 28 -14.09 1.34 12.83
CA LEU A 28 -13.84 2.47 13.72
C LEU A 28 -13.01 3.58 13.07
N SER A 29 -12.10 3.21 12.16
CA SER A 29 -11.19 4.16 11.49
C SER A 29 -11.41 4.27 9.99
N LEU A 30 -12.22 3.40 9.41
CA LEU A 30 -12.47 3.34 7.98
C LEU A 30 -13.31 4.54 7.52
N LYS A 31 -12.73 5.38 6.66
CA LYS A 31 -13.42 6.51 6.02
C LYS A 31 -13.70 6.29 4.54
N SER A 32 -12.90 5.44 3.89
CA SER A 32 -12.99 5.08 2.49
C SER A 32 -12.42 3.68 2.33
N PHE A 33 -12.92 2.89 1.38
CA PHE A 33 -12.36 1.58 1.05
C PHE A 33 -11.15 1.67 0.10
N VAL A 34 -10.94 2.83 -0.51
CA VAL A 34 -9.91 3.06 -1.54
C VAL A 34 -8.87 4.12 -1.17
N ILE A 35 -9.06 4.87 -0.08
CA ILE A 35 -8.10 5.88 0.41
C ILE A 35 -7.72 5.56 1.85
N ASP A 36 -6.44 5.22 2.03
CA ASP A 36 -5.80 4.81 3.28
C ASP A 36 -6.70 3.91 4.18
N PRO A 37 -7.26 2.81 3.62
CA PRO A 37 -8.40 2.11 4.24
C PRO A 37 -8.01 1.15 5.38
N HIS A 38 -6.76 0.71 5.42
CA HIS A 38 -6.30 -0.33 6.33
C HIS A 38 -4.92 -0.04 6.90
N GLU A 39 -4.66 -0.58 8.09
CA GLU A 39 -3.31 -0.65 8.63
C GLU A 39 -2.64 -1.96 8.21
N ILE A 40 -1.37 -1.89 7.80
CA ILE A 40 -0.66 -3.07 7.31
C ILE A 40 0.48 -3.42 8.24
N ILE A 41 0.47 -4.67 8.67
CA ILE A 41 1.57 -5.32 9.39
C ILE A 41 2.23 -6.32 8.44
N GLY A 42 3.54 -6.31 8.33
CA GLY A 42 4.24 -7.26 7.46
C GLY A 42 5.68 -7.49 7.87
N ASP A 43 6.29 -8.58 7.41
CA ASP A 43 7.65 -8.96 7.82
C ASP A 43 8.72 -7.98 7.29
N VAL A 44 8.57 -7.54 6.04
CA VAL A 44 9.59 -6.76 5.32
C VAL A 44 8.95 -5.59 4.58
N ARG A 45 9.45 -4.38 4.85
CA ARG A 45 9.17 -3.20 4.04
C ARG A 45 9.97 -3.28 2.75
N LEU A 46 9.26 -3.20 1.62
CA LEU A 46 9.86 -3.20 0.30
C LEU A 46 10.27 -1.77 -0.09
N PRO A 47 11.37 -1.61 -0.85
CA PRO A 47 11.87 -0.29 -1.21
C PRO A 47 10.92 0.46 -2.15
N ILE A 48 10.23 -0.26 -3.04
CA ILE A 48 9.34 0.33 -4.06
C ILE A 48 8.07 -0.52 -4.14
N VAL A 49 6.91 0.11 -3.90
CA VAL A 49 5.58 -0.51 -3.99
C VAL A 49 4.61 0.47 -4.60
N LEU A 50 3.93 0.08 -5.68
CA LEU A 50 2.82 0.86 -6.22
C LEU A 50 1.65 0.84 -5.24
N ASN A 51 1.35 1.98 -4.63
CA ASN A 51 0.27 2.12 -3.67
C ASN A 51 -0.83 3.04 -4.22
N MET A 52 -1.76 2.45 -4.99
CA MET A 52 -2.94 3.18 -5.46
C MET A 52 -3.92 3.54 -4.35
N ALA A 53 -3.86 2.91 -3.18
CA ALA A 53 -4.76 3.22 -2.06
C ALA A 53 -4.28 4.40 -1.20
N SER A 54 -3.11 4.99 -1.50
CA SER A 54 -2.61 6.16 -0.77
C SER A 54 -3.41 7.42 -1.10
N SER A 55 -3.60 8.29 -0.12
CA SER A 55 -4.03 9.68 -0.34
C SER A 55 -3.12 10.46 -1.31
N GLU A 56 -1.84 10.10 -1.44
CA GLU A 56 -0.92 10.69 -2.43
C GLU A 56 -1.31 10.28 -3.89
N SER A 57 -2.09 9.21 -4.07
CA SER A 57 -2.46 8.64 -5.38
C SER A 57 -3.85 9.06 -5.87
N ILE A 58 -4.54 9.97 -5.18
CA ILE A 58 -5.93 10.37 -5.51
C ILE A 58 -6.04 10.90 -6.94
N ASN A 59 -5.07 11.67 -7.41
CA ASN A 59 -5.12 12.19 -8.78
C ASN A 59 -4.99 11.06 -9.81
N ALA A 60 -4.11 10.09 -9.56
CA ALA A 60 -3.97 8.92 -10.41
C ALA A 60 -5.22 8.03 -10.40
N GLN A 61 -5.94 7.93 -9.26
CA GLN A 61 -7.23 7.25 -9.20
C GLN A 61 -8.28 7.92 -10.11
N LYS A 62 -8.35 9.26 -10.09
CA LYS A 62 -9.26 10.03 -10.96
C LYS A 62 -8.92 9.85 -12.43
N VAL A 63 -7.66 10.02 -12.80
CA VAL A 63 -7.22 9.78 -14.19
C VAL A 63 -7.47 8.34 -14.61
N SER A 64 -7.28 7.36 -13.73
CA SER A 64 -7.62 5.95 -14.02
C SER A 64 -9.11 5.76 -14.31
N LEU A 65 -9.99 6.50 -13.62
CA LEU A 65 -11.42 6.50 -13.86
C LEU A 65 -11.75 7.15 -15.21
N ASP A 66 -11.19 8.33 -15.47
CA ASP A 66 -11.41 9.09 -16.71
C ASP A 66 -10.93 8.30 -17.93
N LEU A 67 -9.78 7.66 -17.85
CA LEU A 67 -9.25 6.77 -18.88
C LEU A 67 -10.20 5.63 -19.26
N VAL A 68 -10.94 5.09 -18.28
CA VAL A 68 -11.92 4.05 -18.53
C VAL A 68 -13.19 4.63 -19.12
N LYS A 69 -13.58 5.85 -18.72
CA LYS A 69 -14.77 6.57 -19.22
C LYS A 69 -14.61 7.14 -20.62
N ASP A 70 -13.40 7.54 -21.00
CA ASP A 70 -13.09 8.14 -22.31
C ASP A 70 -13.17 7.11 -23.46
N GLY A 71 -13.18 5.83 -23.13
CA GLY A 71 -13.34 4.73 -24.07
C GLY A 71 -12.08 3.91 -24.27
N ILE A 72 -12.28 2.73 -24.84
CA ILE A 72 -11.21 1.72 -24.89
C ILE A 72 -10.21 1.96 -26.00
N GLU A 73 -10.62 2.68 -27.04
CA GLU A 73 -9.73 2.98 -28.14
C GLU A 73 -8.66 4.00 -27.76
N SER A 74 -9.00 5.00 -26.94
CA SER A 74 -8.00 5.90 -26.34
C SER A 74 -7.08 5.12 -25.39
N LEU A 75 -7.66 4.31 -24.50
CA LEU A 75 -6.87 3.49 -23.56
C LEU A 75 -5.92 2.51 -24.27
N LYS A 76 -6.32 1.90 -25.39
CA LYS A 76 -5.43 1.08 -26.23
C LYS A 76 -4.27 1.89 -26.80
N LYS A 77 -4.53 3.11 -27.28
CA LYS A 77 -3.49 4.01 -27.78
C LYS A 77 -2.50 4.35 -26.67
N ASP A 78 -2.98 4.71 -25.49
CA ASP A 78 -2.11 5.05 -24.36
C ASP A 78 -1.35 3.84 -23.82
N TYR A 79 -1.98 2.67 -23.77
CA TYR A 79 -1.29 1.42 -23.47
C TYR A 79 -0.19 1.10 -24.50
N SER A 80 -0.43 1.36 -25.79
CA SER A 80 0.59 1.18 -26.83
C SER A 80 1.77 2.15 -26.64
N LYS A 81 1.50 3.42 -26.27
CA LYS A 81 2.53 4.41 -25.94
C LYS A 81 3.34 3.95 -24.72
N LEU A 82 2.67 3.49 -23.66
CA LEU A 82 3.29 2.93 -22.47
C LEU A 82 4.22 1.75 -22.83
N MET A 83 3.76 0.82 -23.65
CA MET A 83 4.56 -0.33 -24.09
C MET A 83 5.77 0.09 -24.93
N ARG A 84 5.67 1.16 -25.72
CA ARG A 84 6.81 1.73 -26.47
C ARG A 84 7.84 2.36 -25.54
N LEU A 85 7.39 3.17 -24.57
CA LEU A 85 8.24 3.77 -23.54
C LEU A 85 8.97 2.68 -22.73
N ALA A 86 8.24 1.65 -22.32
CA ALA A 86 8.76 0.50 -21.58
C ALA A 86 9.84 -0.26 -22.35
N LYS A 87 9.66 -0.44 -23.66
CA LYS A 87 10.62 -1.12 -24.54
C LYS A 87 11.76 -0.19 -25.01
N ARG A 88 11.79 1.07 -24.58
CA ARG A 88 12.72 2.11 -25.06
C ARG A 88 12.70 2.27 -26.59
N LEU A 89 11.58 1.98 -27.22
CA LEU A 89 11.40 2.14 -28.66
C LEU A 89 11.08 3.60 -28.95
N ALA A 90 12.12 4.37 -29.29
CA ALA A 90 12.01 5.75 -29.73
C ALA A 90 11.11 5.87 -31.00
N PRO A 91 10.20 6.86 -31.08
CA PRO A 91 9.55 7.21 -32.35
C PRO A 91 10.58 7.62 -33.41
N LEU A 92 10.28 7.38 -34.70
CA LEU A 92 11.15 7.84 -35.79
C LEU A 92 11.35 9.37 -35.78
N ASP A 93 10.32 10.13 -35.38
CA ASP A 93 10.40 11.58 -35.20
C ASP A 93 11.47 12.02 -34.18
N LYS A 94 11.80 11.17 -33.19
CA LYS A 94 12.88 11.42 -32.23
C LYS A 94 14.26 11.36 -32.90
N PHE A 95 14.41 10.49 -33.90
CA PHE A 95 15.63 10.40 -34.71
C PHE A 95 15.78 11.61 -35.63
N LEU A 96 14.67 12.25 -36.02
CA LEU A 96 14.64 13.38 -36.95
C LEU A 96 14.70 14.74 -36.26
N THR A 97 14.16 14.91 -35.05
CA THR A 97 13.94 16.23 -34.43
C THR A 97 14.76 16.53 -33.16
N ASN A 98 15.55 15.57 -32.67
CA ASN A 98 16.47 15.76 -31.52
C ASN A 98 15.84 16.47 -30.30
N THR A 99 14.57 16.19 -30.01
CA THR A 99 13.85 16.78 -28.88
C THR A 99 14.26 16.11 -27.56
N PRO A 100 14.61 16.87 -26.51
CA PRO A 100 14.97 16.29 -25.22
C PRO A 100 13.76 15.65 -24.54
N ASP A 101 14.00 14.50 -23.89
CA ASP A 101 13.00 13.78 -23.12
C ASP A 101 12.54 14.64 -21.91
N ASN A 102 11.33 15.21 -21.94
CA ASN A 102 10.71 15.77 -20.73
C ASN A 102 10.08 14.68 -19.84
N ILE A 103 10.05 13.42 -20.31
CA ILE A 103 9.62 12.28 -19.50
C ILE A 103 10.86 11.75 -18.79
N SER A 104 11.22 12.39 -17.67
CA SER A 104 12.12 11.78 -16.71
C SER A 104 11.40 10.54 -16.18
N LEU A 105 11.75 9.36 -16.69
CA LEU A 105 11.48 8.12 -15.98
C LEU A 105 12.41 8.16 -14.77
N PRO A 106 11.92 8.28 -13.51
CA PRO A 106 12.75 8.04 -12.34
C PRO A 106 13.63 6.82 -12.61
N GLY A 107 14.95 6.91 -12.40
CA GLY A 107 15.88 5.80 -12.66
C GLY A 107 15.53 4.49 -11.92
N GLU A 108 14.59 4.59 -10.98
CA GLU A 108 13.98 3.55 -10.16
C GLU A 108 12.79 2.83 -10.82
N LEU A 109 12.22 3.33 -11.93
CA LEU A 109 11.18 2.68 -12.75
C LEU A 109 11.68 1.45 -13.53
N ARG A 110 12.73 0.79 -13.03
CA ARG A 110 13.09 -0.61 -13.34
C ARG A 110 12.09 -1.59 -12.73
N ILE A 111 10.82 -1.24 -12.68
CA ILE A 111 9.80 -2.27 -12.58
C ILE A 111 9.95 -2.99 -13.90
N LYS A 112 10.41 -4.25 -13.86
CA LYS A 112 10.14 -5.21 -14.93
C LYS A 112 8.72 -4.88 -15.38
N LEU A 113 8.56 -4.24 -16.54
CA LEU A 113 7.25 -3.94 -17.10
C LEU A 113 6.71 -5.29 -17.56
N ILE A 114 6.25 -6.04 -16.55
CA ILE A 114 5.77 -7.41 -16.54
C ILE A 114 4.57 -7.42 -17.47
N PRO A 115 4.40 -8.46 -18.30
CA PRO A 115 3.28 -8.58 -19.23
C PRO A 115 1.97 -8.32 -18.51
N MET A 116 1.41 -7.13 -18.74
CA MET A 116 0.14 -6.74 -18.16
C MET A 116 -0.90 -7.46 -19.00
N ARG A 117 -1.44 -8.57 -18.46
CA ARG A 117 -2.64 -9.15 -19.02
C ARG A 117 -3.78 -8.20 -18.68
N LEU A 118 -3.99 -7.23 -19.56
CA LEU A 118 -5.16 -6.38 -19.56
C LEU A 118 -6.36 -7.23 -19.90
N ASN A 119 -7.34 -7.20 -19.02
CA ASN A 119 -8.65 -7.77 -19.33
C ASN A 119 -9.45 -6.73 -20.11
N TRP A 120 -9.31 -6.75 -21.44
CA TRP A 120 -10.04 -5.84 -22.33
C TRP A 120 -11.55 -6.02 -22.24
N GLU A 121 -12.04 -7.22 -21.97
CA GLU A 121 -13.48 -7.48 -21.79
C GLU A 121 -13.99 -6.78 -20.52
N ALA A 122 -13.25 -6.86 -19.42
CA ALA A 122 -13.61 -6.15 -18.18
C ALA A 122 -13.51 -4.63 -18.33
N LEU A 123 -12.55 -4.13 -19.10
CA LEU A 123 -12.47 -2.70 -19.44
C LEU A 123 -13.66 -2.25 -20.31
N ASN A 124 -14.11 -3.06 -21.27
CA ASN A 124 -15.35 -2.83 -22.04
C ASN A 124 -16.56 -2.72 -21.12
N LYS A 125 -16.72 -3.68 -20.21
CA LYS A 125 -17.80 -3.62 -19.22
C LYS A 125 -17.71 -2.38 -18.35
N ALA A 126 -16.50 -1.99 -17.93
CA ALA A 126 -16.32 -0.78 -17.14
C ALA A 126 -16.65 0.50 -17.90
N TYR A 127 -16.33 0.56 -19.19
CA TYR A 127 -16.76 1.65 -20.06
C TYR A 127 -18.28 1.67 -20.25
N GLU A 128 -18.95 0.53 -20.37
CA GLU A 128 -20.42 0.47 -20.47
C GLU A 128 -21.11 0.89 -19.16
N ILE A 129 -20.56 0.48 -18.02
CA ILE A 129 -21.10 0.81 -16.69
C ILE A 129 -20.91 2.30 -16.36
N GLN A 130 -19.87 2.96 -16.87
CA GLN A 130 -19.50 4.34 -16.57
C GLN A 130 -19.43 4.61 -15.04
N PRO A 131 -18.51 3.94 -14.31
CA PRO A 131 -18.44 4.02 -12.85
C PRO A 131 -18.28 5.46 -12.36
N SER A 132 -19.03 5.86 -11.34
CA SER A 132 -19.01 7.22 -10.82
C SER A 132 -17.76 7.50 -9.98
N SER A 133 -17.17 6.46 -9.41
CA SER A 133 -16.04 6.53 -8.48
C SER A 133 -14.97 5.46 -8.75
N TYR A 134 -13.76 5.67 -8.20
CA TYR A 134 -12.69 4.68 -8.28
C TYR A 134 -13.01 3.40 -7.49
N GLU A 135 -13.82 3.51 -6.43
CA GLU A 135 -14.31 2.36 -5.67
C GLU A 135 -15.17 1.45 -6.56
N GLU A 136 -16.17 2.02 -7.23
CA GLU A 136 -16.99 1.29 -8.21
C GLU A 136 -16.15 0.68 -9.33
N LEU A 137 -15.12 1.40 -9.81
CA LEU A 137 -14.21 0.87 -10.83
C LEU A 137 -13.50 -0.41 -10.34
N VAL A 138 -12.96 -0.41 -9.13
CA VAL A 138 -12.21 -1.56 -8.59
C VAL A 138 -13.15 -2.74 -8.26
N GLU A 139 -14.43 -2.49 -8.00
CA GLU A 139 -15.44 -3.53 -7.77
C GLU A 139 -15.81 -4.33 -9.03
N ILE A 140 -15.52 -3.81 -10.23
CA ILE A 140 -15.88 -4.47 -11.49
C ILE A 140 -15.09 -5.77 -11.65
N LYS A 141 -15.84 -6.87 -11.69
CA LYS A 141 -15.27 -8.21 -11.85
C LYS A 141 -14.43 -8.31 -13.13
N GLY A 142 -13.15 -8.64 -12.94
CA GLY A 142 -12.18 -8.78 -14.02
C GLY A 142 -11.16 -7.64 -14.09
N LEU A 143 -11.37 -6.53 -13.38
CA LEU A 143 -10.36 -5.50 -13.15
C LEU A 143 -9.42 -5.92 -12.01
N GLY A 144 -8.49 -6.81 -12.34
CA GLY A 144 -7.49 -7.30 -11.41
C GLY A 144 -6.31 -6.35 -11.21
N PRO A 145 -5.33 -6.75 -10.36
CA PRO A 145 -4.13 -5.96 -10.09
C PRO A 145 -3.26 -5.73 -11.33
N GLY A 146 -3.40 -6.55 -12.38
CA GLY A 146 -2.77 -6.29 -13.68
C GLY A 146 -3.31 -5.03 -14.35
N THR A 147 -4.64 -4.88 -14.42
CA THR A 147 -5.27 -3.72 -15.05
C THR A 147 -5.09 -2.45 -14.25
N ILE A 148 -5.27 -2.50 -12.93
CA ILE A 148 -5.07 -1.34 -12.05
C ILE A 148 -3.62 -0.82 -12.13
N ARG A 149 -2.62 -1.72 -12.18
CA ARG A 149 -1.23 -1.32 -12.41
C ARG A 149 -1.06 -0.60 -13.75
N ALA A 150 -1.78 -1.00 -14.79
CA ALA A 150 -1.62 -0.41 -16.12
C ALA A 150 -2.20 1.00 -16.14
N LEU A 151 -3.40 1.16 -15.58
CA LEU A 151 -4.05 2.45 -15.43
C LEU A 151 -3.19 3.42 -14.61
N ALA A 152 -2.64 2.95 -13.48
CA ALA A 152 -1.74 3.73 -12.65
C ALA A 152 -0.49 4.21 -13.42
N LEU A 153 0.15 3.32 -14.18
CA LEU A 153 1.33 3.65 -14.98
C LEU A 153 1.01 4.61 -16.14
N ILE A 154 -0.14 4.45 -16.79
CA ILE A 154 -0.61 5.38 -17.83
C ILE A 154 -0.87 6.75 -17.19
N ALA A 155 -1.58 6.79 -16.07
CA ALA A 155 -1.89 8.01 -15.34
C ALA A 155 -0.60 8.78 -14.98
N GLU A 156 0.41 8.09 -14.45
CA GLU A 156 1.68 8.72 -14.06
C GLU A 156 2.54 9.13 -15.26
N LEU A 157 2.74 8.25 -16.25
CA LEU A 157 3.73 8.49 -17.31
C LEU A 157 3.20 9.30 -18.50
N ILE A 158 1.90 9.23 -18.77
CA ILE A 158 1.27 9.89 -19.92
C ILE A 158 0.54 11.15 -19.48
N TYR A 159 -0.09 11.13 -18.30
CA TYR A 159 -0.93 12.22 -17.80
C TYR A 159 -0.32 12.97 -16.60
N ASP A 160 0.92 12.64 -16.20
CA ASP A 160 1.65 13.25 -15.08
C ASP A 160 0.87 13.24 -13.74
N ALA A 161 -0.03 12.26 -13.58
CA ALA A 161 -0.76 12.06 -12.34
C ALA A 161 0.06 11.17 -11.40
N LYS A 162 0.75 11.82 -10.45
CA LYS A 162 1.63 11.18 -9.47
C LYS A 162 0.96 10.00 -8.76
N VAL A 163 1.71 8.91 -8.64
CA VAL A 163 1.33 7.75 -7.84
C VAL A 163 2.29 7.57 -6.67
N CYS A 164 1.79 7.11 -5.54
CA CYS A 164 2.61 6.74 -4.40
C CYS A 164 3.40 5.44 -4.68
N TRP A 165 4.73 5.52 -4.59
CA TRP A 165 5.65 4.39 -4.71
C TRP A 165 6.17 3.84 -3.38
N LYS A 166 5.60 4.33 -2.26
CA LYS A 166 6.00 3.95 -0.91
C LYS A 166 5.20 2.74 -0.43
N ASP A 167 5.88 1.85 0.28
CA ASP A 167 5.24 0.70 0.90
C ASP A 167 4.39 1.13 2.13
N PRO A 168 3.07 0.87 2.14
CA PRO A 168 2.17 1.28 3.22
C PRO A 168 2.33 0.50 4.54
N ILE A 169 3.29 -0.43 4.65
CA ILE A 169 3.57 -1.15 5.91
C ILE A 169 3.89 -0.14 7.02
N ARG A 170 3.10 -0.15 8.10
CA ARG A 170 3.32 0.67 9.30
C ARG A 170 4.19 -0.05 10.33
N TYR A 171 3.88 -1.32 10.60
CA TYR A 171 4.56 -2.11 11.61
C TYR A 171 5.20 -3.36 10.99
N THR A 172 6.41 -3.66 11.44
CA THR A 172 7.01 -4.98 11.23
C THR A 172 6.76 -5.83 12.48
N PHE A 173 6.68 -7.16 12.32
CA PHE A 173 6.48 -8.04 13.46
C PHE A 173 7.67 -7.87 14.44
N ALA A 174 7.42 -7.28 15.61
CA ALA A 174 8.46 -6.93 16.57
C ALA A 174 9.17 -8.16 17.17
N HIS A 175 8.51 -9.32 17.21
CA HIS A 175 8.98 -10.53 17.90
C HIS A 175 8.80 -11.83 17.08
N GLY A 176 9.25 -11.81 15.82
CA GLY A 176 9.37 -13.01 14.99
C GLY A 176 8.53 -12.97 13.70
N GLY A 177 9.08 -13.55 12.64
CA GLY A 177 8.42 -13.67 11.34
C GLY A 177 7.62 -14.96 11.21
N LYS A 178 6.78 -15.03 10.17
CA LYS A 178 5.95 -16.21 9.87
C LYS A 178 6.76 -17.46 9.45
N ASP A 179 8.03 -17.30 9.12
CA ASP A 179 8.87 -18.29 8.42
C ASP A 179 9.43 -19.45 9.27
N GLY A 180 8.78 -19.77 10.39
CA GLY A 180 8.91 -21.11 10.96
C GLY A 180 10.30 -21.43 11.51
N VAL A 181 10.73 -20.66 12.50
CA VAL A 181 11.46 -21.18 13.66
C VAL A 181 10.84 -20.42 14.83
N PRO A 182 10.47 -21.05 15.96
CA PRO A 182 10.08 -20.27 17.13
C PRO A 182 11.27 -19.36 17.46
N TYR A 183 11.16 -18.08 17.12
CA TYR A 183 12.07 -17.08 17.64
C TYR A 183 11.73 -17.04 19.12
N GLN A 184 12.62 -17.59 19.96
CA GLN A 184 12.41 -17.58 21.40
C GLN A 184 12.06 -16.15 21.80
N VAL A 185 11.00 -16.00 22.60
CA VAL A 185 10.59 -14.71 23.13
C VAL A 185 11.84 -14.10 23.75
N ASN A 186 12.36 -13.05 23.14
CA ASN A 186 13.54 -12.38 23.64
C ASN A 186 13.07 -11.47 24.78
N VAL A 187 12.95 -12.08 25.97
CA VAL A 187 12.46 -11.43 27.19
C VAL A 187 13.29 -10.18 27.48
N LYS A 188 14.61 -10.25 27.31
CA LYS A 188 15.51 -9.11 27.51
C LYS A 188 15.16 -7.93 26.61
N ARG A 189 14.89 -8.16 25.33
CA ARG A 189 14.44 -7.11 24.40
C ARG A 189 13.07 -6.55 24.80
N MET A 190 12.16 -7.40 25.32
CA MET A 190 10.86 -6.93 25.81
C MET A 190 11.00 -6.06 27.07
N GLU A 191 11.90 -6.42 28.00
CA GLU A 191 12.26 -5.61 29.16
C GLU A 191 12.86 -4.27 28.74
N GLU A 192 13.83 -4.26 27.81
CA GLU A 192 14.44 -3.03 27.28
C GLU A 192 13.39 -2.08 26.65
N VAL A 193 12.42 -2.63 25.92
CA VAL A 193 11.32 -1.85 25.35
C VAL A 193 10.38 -1.33 26.43
N ALA A 194 10.09 -2.13 27.47
CA ALA A 194 9.27 -1.72 28.60
C ALA A 194 9.92 -0.56 29.37
N GLU A 195 11.21 -0.66 29.67
CA GLU A 195 12.00 0.39 30.33
C GLU A 195 12.02 1.69 29.50
N PHE A 196 12.21 1.58 28.18
CA PHE A 196 12.18 2.73 27.28
C PHE A 196 10.79 3.41 27.22
N LEU A 197 9.72 2.62 27.26
CA LEU A 197 8.36 3.17 27.32
C LEU A 197 8.07 3.81 28.69
N GLU A 198 8.55 3.21 29.79
CA GLU A 198 8.48 3.81 31.13
C GLU A 198 9.21 5.16 31.15
N SER A 199 10.43 5.24 30.60
CA SER A 199 11.21 6.49 30.57
C SER A 199 10.53 7.58 29.73
N ILE A 200 9.93 7.24 28.58
CA ILE A 200 9.16 8.19 27.78
C ILE A 200 7.96 8.72 28.58
N ILE A 201 7.24 7.85 29.29
CA ILE A 201 6.11 8.29 30.11
C ILE A 201 6.61 9.19 31.25
N GLU A 202 7.78 8.91 31.81
CA GLU A 202 8.45 9.75 32.80
C GLU A 202 8.90 11.12 32.26
N ASP A 203 9.28 11.21 31.01
CA ASP A 203 9.72 12.47 30.41
C ASP A 203 8.57 13.35 29.88
N LEU A 204 7.35 12.79 29.72
CA LEU A 204 6.19 13.54 29.25
C LEU A 204 5.77 14.64 30.23
N SER A 205 5.66 15.87 29.70
CA SER A 205 5.19 17.09 30.39
C SER A 205 3.67 17.11 30.61
N ILE A 206 3.11 16.05 31.18
CA ILE A 206 1.65 15.88 31.43
C ILE A 206 1.32 15.93 32.93
N GLY A 207 0.04 16.05 33.25
CA GLY A 207 -0.43 16.09 34.64
C GLY A 207 -0.10 14.79 35.39
N LYS A 208 0.28 14.89 36.67
CA LYS A 208 0.66 13.73 37.51
C LYS A 208 -0.37 12.59 37.49
N ARG A 209 -1.67 12.93 37.42
CA ARG A 209 -2.76 11.95 37.40
C ARG A 209 -2.80 11.13 36.11
N GLU A 210 -2.62 11.78 34.96
CA GLU A 210 -2.60 11.14 33.65
C GLU A 210 -1.37 10.23 33.50
N LYS A 211 -0.22 10.71 33.98
CA LYS A 211 1.03 9.96 34.02
C LYS A 211 0.91 8.65 34.81
N LEU A 212 0.30 8.73 36.01
CA LEU A 212 0.01 7.56 36.86
C LEU A 212 -0.94 6.58 36.16
N GLU A 213 -1.93 7.07 35.43
CA GLU A 213 -2.87 6.23 34.69
C GLU A 213 -2.18 5.50 33.52
N MET A 214 -1.28 6.18 32.80
CA MET A 214 -0.49 5.59 31.72
C MET A 214 0.48 4.53 32.24
N LEU A 215 1.21 4.80 33.33
CA LEU A 215 2.11 3.83 33.96
C LEU A 215 1.35 2.60 34.47
N ASN A 216 0.17 2.79 35.07
CA ASN A 216 -0.67 1.66 35.51
C ASN A 216 -1.23 0.82 34.35
N ARG A 217 -1.43 1.41 33.17
CA ARG A 217 -1.82 0.64 31.98
C ARG A 217 -0.63 -0.14 31.42
N LEU A 218 0.56 0.48 31.41
CA LEU A 218 1.79 -0.17 30.96
C LEU A 218 2.16 -1.35 31.86
N SER A 219 2.09 -1.18 33.19
CA SER A 219 2.41 -2.23 34.15
C SER A 219 1.51 -3.47 34.06
N ARG A 220 0.27 -3.32 33.57
CA ARG A 220 -0.65 -4.45 33.32
C ARG A 220 -0.31 -5.23 32.05
N LEU A 221 0.37 -4.60 31.10
CA LEU A 221 0.75 -5.20 29.81
C LEU A 221 2.11 -5.88 29.87
N VAL A 222 2.98 -5.45 30.79
CA VAL A 222 4.27 -6.08 31.05
C VAL A 222 4.07 -7.17 32.10
N PRO A 223 4.20 -8.45 31.77
CA PRO A 223 4.22 -9.51 32.77
C PRO A 223 5.52 -9.35 33.58
N ARG A 224 5.46 -8.64 34.71
CA ARG A 224 6.52 -8.72 35.71
C ARG A 224 6.35 -10.07 36.40
N ASP A 225 7.14 -11.04 35.98
CA ASP A 225 7.20 -12.33 36.67
C ASP A 225 7.48 -12.08 38.15
N ALA A 226 6.60 -12.61 39.00
CA ALA A 226 6.76 -12.71 40.44
C ALA A 226 7.87 -13.72 40.82
N SER A 227 8.97 -13.78 40.06
CA SER A 227 10.08 -14.71 40.25
C SER A 227 11.43 -14.02 40.51
N LYS A 228 11.44 -12.71 40.78
CA LYS A 228 12.55 -12.05 41.48
C LYS A 228 12.20 -11.84 42.96
N SER A 229 11.99 -12.96 43.64
CA SER A 229 12.04 -13.04 45.10
C SER A 229 12.86 -14.28 45.47
N VAL A 230 14.19 -14.14 45.41
CA VAL A 230 15.18 -14.47 46.45
C VAL A 230 16.46 -13.70 46.12
#